data_AF-A0A0A2APP9-F1
#
_entry.id   AF-A0A0A2APP9-F1
#
_cell.length_a   1.000
_cell.length_b   1.000
_cell.length_c   1.000
_cell.angle_alpha   90.00
_cell.angle_beta   90.00
_cell.angle_gamma   90.00
#
_symmetry.space_group_name_H-M   'P 1'
#
loop_
_entity.id
_entity.type
_entity.pdbx_description
1 polymer ?
#
loop_
_entity_poly.entity_id
_entity_poly.type
_entity_poly.pdbx_seq_one_letter_code
_entity_poly.pdbx_strand_id
1 'polypeptide(L)' 'MVKKVDKEQGYVFCSELEIVKVNEHKAMILMNCSDLEKFGAMLEQPELKQWDIDNNCVDTVYNLELVE' A
#
# COMPACT_ATOMS: atom_id res chain seq x y z
N MET A 1 -1.28 -15.58 0.11
CA MET A 1 0.18 -15.80 0.24
C MET A 1 0.74 -14.51 0.82
N VAL A 2 1.16 -14.50 2.09
CA VAL A 2 1.78 -13.31 2.69
C VAL A 2 3.21 -13.24 2.17
N LYS A 3 3.52 -12.27 1.30
CA LYS A 3 4.90 -12.02 0.85
C LYS A 3 5.52 -11.03 1.83
N LYS A 4 6.70 -11.36 2.37
CA LYS A 4 7.51 -10.40 3.13
C LYS A 4 7.92 -9.29 2.18
N VAL A 5 7.63 -8.05 2.55
CA VAL A 5 8.07 -6.87 1.81
C VAL A 5 9.57 -6.68 2.07
N ASP A 6 10.33 -6.54 1.00
CA ASP A 6 11.76 -6.25 1.08
C ASP A 6 11.95 -4.81 1.60
N LYS A 7 12.74 -4.66 2.67
CA LYS A 7 12.81 -3.41 3.44
C LYS A 7 13.48 -2.25 2.69
N GLU A 8 14.09 -2.52 1.54
CA GLU A 8 14.91 -1.53 0.81
C GLU A 8 14.12 -0.69 -0.21
N GLN A 9 12.84 -0.96 -0.47
CA GLN A 9 12.08 -0.28 -1.55
C GLN A 9 10.72 0.33 -1.16
N GLY A 10 10.56 0.81 0.07
CA GLY A 10 9.56 1.88 0.32
C GLY A 10 8.67 1.68 1.54
N TYR A 11 8.53 0.47 2.05
CA TYR A 11 7.60 0.22 3.16
C TYR A 11 8.27 0.32 4.54
N VAL A 12 9.28 1.19 4.71
CA VAL A 12 10.00 1.34 5.98
C VAL A 12 9.09 1.77 7.14
N PHE A 13 7.96 2.40 6.82
CA PHE A 13 6.93 2.83 7.77
C PHE A 13 5.75 1.85 7.89
N CYS A 14 5.74 0.73 7.16
CA CYS A 14 4.64 -0.24 7.22
C CYS A 14 5.08 -1.58 7.85
N SER A 15 4.17 -2.19 8.60
CA SER A 15 4.31 -3.53 9.18
C SER A 15 2.98 -4.28 9.09
N GLU A 16 2.98 -5.57 9.43
CA GLU A 16 1.75 -6.39 9.50
C GLU A 16 0.93 -6.35 8.20
N LEU A 17 1.61 -6.54 7.07
CA LEU A 17 0.97 -6.46 5.75
C LEU A 17 0.14 -7.71 5.44
N GLU A 18 -1.13 -7.47 5.17
CA GLU A 18 -2.11 -8.44 4.70
C GLU A 18 -2.65 -8.01 3.34
N ILE A 19 -2.71 -8.94 2.38
CA ILE A 19 -3.27 -8.70 1.06
C ILE A 19 -4.42 -9.67 0.82
N VAL A 20 -5.58 -9.11 0.49
CA VAL A 20 -6.79 -9.85 0.17
C VAL A 20 -7.20 -9.55 -1.25
N LYS A 21 -7.35 -10.59 -2.09
CA LYS A 21 -8.00 -10.46 -3.39
C LYS A 21 -9.51 -10.34 -3.17
N VAL A 22 -10.09 -9.20 -3.52
CA VAL A 22 -11.55 -8.99 -3.46
C VAL A 22 -12.20 -9.63 -4.69
N ASN A 23 -11.64 -9.40 -5.88
CA ASN A 23 -12.00 -10.06 -7.14
C ASN A 23 -10.85 -9.91 -8.17
N GLU A 24 -11.09 -10.25 -9.44
CA GLU A 24 -10.08 -10.15 -10.51
C GLU A 24 -9.57 -8.72 -10.77
N HIS A 25 -10.32 -7.70 -10.37
CA HIS A 25 -10.02 -6.30 -10.63
C HIS A 25 -9.78 -5.47 -9.36
N LYS A 26 -9.74 -6.12 -8.18
CA LYS A 26 -9.61 -5.41 -6.91
C LYS A 26 -8.90 -6.26 -5.86
N ALA A 27 -7.89 -5.66 -5.23
CA ALA A 27 -7.29 -6.14 -4.01
C ALA A 27 -7.45 -5.11 -2.90
N MET A 28 -7.34 -5.56 -1.66
CA MET A 28 -7.21 -4.72 -0.47
C MET A 28 -5.90 -5.07 0.21
N ILE A 29 -5.17 -4.04 0.62
CA ILE A 29 -3.97 -4.16 1.43
C ILE A 29 -4.31 -3.53 2.78
N LEU A 30 -4.16 -4.30 3.85
CA LEU A 30 -4.21 -3.81 5.21
C LEU A 30 -2.79 -3.88 5.78
N MET A 31 -2.36 -2.81 6.42
CA MET A 31 -1.04 -2.72 7.02
C MET A 31 -1.08 -1.75 8.18
N ASN A 32 -0.27 -2.02 9.19
CA ASN A 32 0.01 -1.04 10.22
C ASN A 32 1.02 -0.03 9.65
N CYS A 33 0.59 1.22 9.50
CA CYS A 33 1.42 2.31 8.99
C CYS A 33 1.76 3.30 10.12
N SER A 34 3.04 3.43 10.42
CA SER A 34 3.56 4.32 11.47
C SER A 34 3.64 5.79 11.05
N ASP A 35 3.57 6.09 9.75
CA ASP A 35 3.66 7.44 9.20
C ASP A 35 2.89 7.53 7.86
N LEU A 36 1.61 7.89 7.95
CA LEU A 36 0.71 7.92 6.78
C LEU A 36 1.07 9.04 5.78
N GLU A 37 1.65 10.14 6.26
CA GLU A 37 2.09 11.24 5.39
C GLU A 37 3.27 10.80 4.51
N LYS A 38 4.28 10.15 5.10
CA LYS A 38 5.40 9.60 4.32
C LYS A 38 4.96 8.47 3.40
N PHE A 39 4.00 7.65 3.84
CA PHE A 39 3.39 6.63 2.98
C PHE A 39 2.72 7.26 1.76
N GLY A 40 1.90 8.28 1.96
CA GLY A 40 1.28 9.04 0.86
C GLY A 40 2.32 9.66 -0.08
N ALA A 41 3.35 10.32 0.47
CA ALA A 41 4.42 10.92 -0.32
C ALA A 41 5.23 9.89 -1.13
N MET A 42 5.39 8.68 -0.60
CA MET A 42 6.01 7.58 -1.34
C MET A 42 5.17 7.18 -2.54
N LEU A 43 3.85 7.01 -2.39
CA LEU A 43 2.94 6.65 -3.50
C LEU A 43 2.89 7.72 -4.61
N GLU A 44 3.32 8.94 -4.32
CA GLU A 44 3.47 10.03 -5.30
C GLU A 44 4.81 10.02 -6.04
N GLN A 45 5.73 9.10 -5.73
CA GLN A 45 7.00 8.99 -6.45
C GLN A 45 6.77 8.62 -7.93
N PRO A 46 7.53 9.22 -8.87
CA PRO A 46 7.32 9.01 -10.30
C PRO A 46 7.34 7.54 -10.73
N GLU A 47 8.20 6.73 -10.11
CA GLU A 47 8.34 5.31 -10.40
C GLU A 47 7.07 4.52 -10.05
N LEU A 48 6.42 4.84 -8.92
CA LEU A 48 5.18 4.20 -8.50
C LEU A 48 3.98 4.69 -9.33
N LYS A 49 3.91 5.99 -9.64
CA LYS A 49 2.88 6.52 -10.54
C LYS A 49 2.96 5.95 -11.95
N GLN A 50 4.17 5.74 -12.47
CA GLN A 50 4.33 5.10 -13.77
C GLN A 50 3.90 3.64 -13.72
N TRP A 51 4.20 2.93 -12.63
CA TRP A 51 3.72 1.56 -12.42
C TRP A 51 2.19 1.50 -12.40
N ASP A 52 1.51 2.45 -11.76
CA ASP A 52 0.05 2.54 -11.76
C ASP A 52 -0.52 2.69 -13.17
N ILE A 53 0.07 3.57 -13.98
CA ILE A 53 -0.34 3.78 -15.38
C ILE A 53 -0.16 2.51 -16.19
N ASP A 54 1.01 1.87 -16.09
CA ASP A 54 1.36 0.69 -16.89
C ASP A 54 0.48 -0.52 -16.55
N ASN A 55 -0.02 -0.58 -15.31
CA ASN A 55 -0.85 -1.69 -14.81
C ASN A 55 -2.34 -1.33 -14.70
N ASN A 56 -2.74 -0.13 -15.13
CA ASN A 56 -4.10 0.40 -14.96
C ASN A 56 -4.59 0.27 -13.50
N CYS A 57 -3.69 0.53 -12.55
CA CYS A 57 -3.95 0.53 -11.12
C CYS A 57 -4.43 1.91 -10.67
N VAL A 58 -5.35 1.92 -9.71
CA VAL A 58 -5.79 3.13 -9.02
C VAL A 58 -5.80 2.84 -7.53
N ASP A 59 -4.87 3.45 -6.81
CA ASP A 59 -4.81 3.33 -5.36
C ASP A 59 -5.81 4.27 -4.68
N THR A 60 -6.41 3.79 -3.60
CA THR A 60 -7.20 4.62 -2.69
C THR A 60 -6.80 4.29 -1.28
N VAL A 61 -6.27 5.29 -0.57
CA VAL A 61 -5.72 5.13 0.77
C VAL A 61 -6.69 5.70 1.80
N TYR A 62 -6.99 4.92 2.82
CA TYR A 62 -7.81 5.33 3.96
C TYR A 62 -6.98 5.27 5.23
N ASN A 63 -7.13 6.28 6.10
CA ASN A 63 -6.73 6.14 7.50
C ASN A 63 -7.83 5.36 8.23
N LEU A 64 -7.44 4.32 8.97
CA LEU A 64 -8.35 3.49 9.74
C LEU A 64 -7.97 3.61 11.22
N GLU A 65 -8.93 4.05 12.04
CA GLU A 65 -8.78 4.15 13.48
C GLU A 65 -9.66 3.10 14.15
N LEU A 66 -9.12 2.43 15.16
CA LEU A 66 -9.90 1.52 15.98
C LEU A 66 -10.90 2.34 16.80
N VAL A 67 -12.19 1.98 16.71
CA VAL A 67 -13.24 2.54 17.57
C VAL A 67 -13.50 1.53 18.68
N GLU A 68 -13.30 1.95 19.94
CA GLU A 68 -13.59 1.16 21.15
C GLU A 68 -14.98 1.47 21.72
#